data_AF-A0A534MI09-F1
#
_entry.id   AF-A0A534MI09-F1
#
_cell.length_a   1.000
_cell.length_b   1.000
_cell.length_c   1.000
_cell.angle_alpha   90.00
_cell.angle_beta   90.00
_cell.angle_gamma   90.00
#
_symmetry.space_group_name_H-M   'P 1'
#
loop_
_entity.id
_entity.type
_entity.pdbx_description
1 polymer ?
#
loop_
_entity_poly.entity_id
_entity_poly.type
_entity_poly.pdbx_seq_one_letter_code
_entity_poly.pdbx_strand_id
1 'polypeptide(L)'
;MARPLGISILGGLVILAAVILILISIASFVVGLAFVLPFRETGTTLLLNGLLYFAIGVVLGVAGSGLLRMRAWAWGLAILATLVTLVYVGYTGYQRSTAGEQLSLPAILTLAIVGVILVYLLSVSRAFRRPAGM
;
A
#
# COMPACT_ATOMS: atom_id res chain seq x y z
N MET A 1 15.79 17.37 17.64
CA MET A 1 14.69 17.55 16.65
C MET A 1 13.66 16.48 16.91
N ALA A 2 12.43 16.85 17.29
CA ALA A 2 11.38 15.86 17.56
C ALA A 2 10.97 15.17 16.25
N ARG A 3 10.98 13.84 16.25
CA ARG A 3 10.52 13.01 15.13
C ARG A 3 9.02 13.26 14.93
N PRO A 4 8.55 13.63 13.72
CA PRO A 4 7.12 13.87 13.51
C PRO A 4 6.35 12.60 13.84
N LEU A 5 5.49 12.66 14.86
CA LEU A 5 4.71 11.52 15.32
C LEU A 5 3.94 10.85 14.18
N GLY A 6 3.39 11.67 13.26
CA GLY A 6 2.67 11.17 12.09
C GLY A 6 3.51 10.31 11.14
N ILE A 7 4.82 10.57 10.95
CA ILE A 7 5.69 9.67 10.14
C ILE A 7 5.89 8.33 10.84
N SER A 8 6.02 8.34 12.17
CA SER A 8 6.20 7.11 12.93
C SER A 8 4.94 6.25 12.88
N ILE A 9 3.77 6.88 13.00
CA ILE A 9 2.46 6.24 12.85
C ILE A 9 2.32 5.70 11.42
N LEU A 10 2.57 6.50 10.38
CA LEU A 10 2.50 6.07 8.98
C LEU A 10 3.46 4.90 8.70
N GLY A 11 4.72 5.01 9.13
CA GLY A 11 5.70 3.92 8.97
C GLY A 11 5.24 2.64 9.69
N GLY A 12 4.68 2.76 10.89
CA GLY A 12 4.10 1.64 11.63
C GLY A 12 2.90 1.02 10.93
N LEU A 13 1.97 1.83 10.41
CA LEU A 13 0.82 1.39 9.64
C LEU A 13 1.22 0.68 8.34
N VAL A 14 2.25 1.19 7.65
CA VAL A 14 2.78 0.55 6.43
C VAL A 14 3.41 -0.80 6.74
N ILE A 15 4.12 -0.93 7.87
CA ILE A 15 4.65 -2.22 8.32
C ILE A 15 3.52 -3.17 8.72
N LEU A 16 2.50 -2.68 9.41
CA LEU A 16 1.33 -3.49 9.74
C LEU A 16 0.63 -4.01 8.48
N ALA A 17 0.46 -3.15 7.47
CA ALA A 17 -0.08 -3.54 6.18
C ALA A 17 0.80 -4.60 5.49
N ALA A 18 2.12 -4.45 5.55
CA ALA A 18 3.06 -5.46 5.04
C ALA A 18 2.86 -6.82 5.71
N VAL A 19 2.75 -6.85 7.04
CA VAL A 19 2.50 -8.08 7.81
C VAL A 19 1.18 -8.73 7.40
N ILE A 20 0.10 -7.94 7.30
CA ILE A 20 -1.21 -8.44 6.89
C ILE A 20 -1.14 -9.06 5.48
N LEU A 21 -0.49 -8.39 4.52
CA LEU A 21 -0.34 -8.93 3.17
C LEU A 21 0.50 -10.20 3.12
N ILE A 22 1.52 -10.33 3.96
CA ILE A 22 2.31 -11.57 4.08
C ILE A 22 1.43 -12.70 4.63
N LEU A 23 0.59 -12.44 5.63
CA LEU A 23 -0.35 -13.43 6.16
C LEU A 23 -1.39 -13.84 5.11
N ILE A 24 -1.95 -12.88 4.35
CA ILE A 24 -2.87 -13.16 3.24
C ILE A 24 -2.17 -13.97 2.15
N SER A 25 -0.92 -13.65 1.83
CA SER A 25 -0.10 -14.42 0.90
C SER A 25 0.01 -15.87 1.35
N ILE A 26 0.40 -16.12 2.61
CA ILE A 26 0.53 -17.47 3.16
C ILE A 26 -0.80 -18.21 3.07
N ALA A 27 -1.90 -17.59 3.47
CA ALA A 27 -3.23 -18.17 3.36
C ALA A 27 -3.59 -18.51 1.91
N SER A 28 -3.32 -17.60 0.97
CA SER A 28 -3.56 -17.77 -0.46
C SER A 28 -2.73 -18.93 -1.04
N PHE A 29 -1.50 -19.13 -0.58
CA PHE A 29 -0.67 -20.27 -0.97
C PHE A 29 -1.23 -21.59 -0.45
N VAL A 30 -1.59 -21.66 0.83
CA VAL A 30 -2.13 -22.87 1.45
C VAL A 30 -3.44 -23.28 0.77
N VAL A 31 -4.36 -22.33 0.61
CA VAL A 31 -5.64 -22.58 -0.08
C VAL A 31 -5.40 -22.88 -1.56
N GLY A 32 -4.52 -22.14 -2.23
CA GLY A 32 -4.18 -22.34 -3.64
C GLY A 32 -3.66 -23.75 -3.92
N LEU A 33 -2.76 -24.27 -3.09
CA LEU A 33 -2.25 -25.64 -3.19
C LEU A 33 -3.34 -26.69 -3.00
N ALA A 34 -4.22 -26.50 -2.00
CA ALA A 34 -5.34 -27.41 -1.75
C ALA A 34 -6.33 -27.46 -2.93
N PHE A 35 -6.52 -26.33 -3.63
CA PHE A 35 -7.47 -26.21 -4.74
C PHE A 35 -6.84 -26.50 -6.11
N VAL A 36 -5.51 -26.59 -6.24
CA VAL A 36 -4.85 -26.74 -7.55
C VAL A 36 -5.17 -28.06 -8.25
N LEU A 37 -5.39 -29.14 -7.49
CA LEU A 37 -5.75 -30.45 -8.00
C LEU A 37 -7.25 -30.55 -8.36
N PRO A 38 -8.19 -30.19 -7.47
CA PRO A 38 -9.61 -30.29 -7.78
C PRO A 38 -10.12 -29.16 -8.70
N PHE A 39 -9.54 -27.97 -8.64
CA PHE A 39 -9.99 -26.76 -9.34
C PHE A 39 -8.81 -25.94 -9.86
N ARG A 40 -8.14 -26.46 -10.89
CA ARG A 40 -6.85 -25.95 -11.38
C ARG A 40 -6.80 -24.44 -11.60
N GLU A 41 -7.80 -23.84 -12.26
CA GLU A 41 -7.79 -22.39 -12.54
C GLU A 41 -7.92 -21.55 -11.27
N THR A 42 -8.83 -21.93 -10.37
CA THR A 42 -9.02 -21.24 -9.09
C THR A 42 -7.77 -21.38 -8.20
N GLY A 43 -7.22 -22.59 -8.09
CA GLY A 43 -5.99 -22.85 -7.33
C GLY A 43 -4.80 -22.06 -7.89
N THR A 44 -4.62 -22.05 -9.21
CA THR A 44 -3.52 -21.29 -9.86
C THR A 44 -3.68 -19.79 -9.64
N THR A 45 -4.90 -19.25 -9.74
CA THR A 45 -5.18 -17.84 -9.48
C THR A 45 -4.84 -17.46 -8.03
N LEU A 46 -5.18 -18.31 -7.07
CA LEU A 46 -4.85 -18.09 -5.65
C LEU A 46 -3.32 -18.16 -5.40
N LEU A 47 -2.60 -19.03 -6.08
CA LEU A 47 -1.13 -19.09 -5.98
C LEU A 47 -0.49 -17.81 -6.54
N LEU A 48 -0.96 -17.33 -7.70
CA LEU A 48 -0.47 -16.08 -8.30
C LEU A 48 -0.79 -14.86 -7.44
N ASN A 49 -2.01 -14.80 -6.89
CA ASN A 49 -2.39 -13.77 -5.92
C ASN A 49 -1.53 -13.83 -4.66
N GLY A 50 -1.23 -15.02 -4.16
CA GLY A 50 -0.33 -15.22 -3.03
C GLY A 50 1.05 -14.63 -3.30
N LEU A 51 1.64 -14.97 -4.45
CA LEU A 51 2.94 -14.43 -4.88
C LEU A 51 2.91 -12.90 -5.00
N LEU A 52 1.84 -12.36 -5.58
CA LEU A 52 1.65 -10.92 -5.73
C LEU A 52 1.58 -10.22 -4.37
N TYR A 53 0.75 -10.73 -3.44
CA TYR A 53 0.62 -10.16 -2.10
C TYR A 53 1.93 -10.27 -1.31
N PHE A 54 2.70 -11.35 -1.50
CA PHE A 54 4.02 -11.47 -0.91
C PHE A 54 4.97 -10.37 -1.40
N ALA A 55 5.06 -10.18 -2.72
CA ALA A 55 5.92 -9.17 -3.32
C ALA A 55 5.55 -7.75 -2.83
N ILE A 56 4.25 -7.43 -2.80
CA ILE A 56 3.75 -6.16 -2.27
C ILE A 56 4.10 -6.03 -0.79
N GLY A 57 3.90 -7.08 0.02
CA GLY A 57 4.24 -7.10 1.44
C GLY A 57 5.72 -6.81 1.69
N VAL A 58 6.63 -7.42 0.93
CA VAL A 58 8.07 -7.16 1.02
C VAL A 58 8.38 -5.70 0.69
N VAL A 59 7.84 -5.17 -0.40
CA VAL A 59 8.04 -3.77 -0.81
C VAL A 59 7.53 -2.80 0.26
N LEU A 60 6.34 -3.05 0.82
CA LEU A 60 5.78 -2.25 1.91
C LEU A 60 6.64 -2.36 3.17
N GLY A 61 7.16 -3.53 3.52
CA GLY A 61 8.05 -3.71 4.66
C GLY A 61 9.34 -2.87 4.53
N VAL A 62 9.94 -2.90 3.34
CA VAL A 62 11.13 -2.08 3.02
C VAL A 62 10.79 -0.58 3.04
N ALA A 63 9.68 -0.17 2.44
CA ALA A 63 9.24 1.22 2.42
C ALA A 63 8.89 1.74 3.82
N GLY A 64 8.15 0.97 4.62
CA GLY A 64 7.77 1.30 6.00
C GLY A 64 8.98 1.41 6.91
N SER A 65 9.93 0.48 6.81
CA SER A 65 11.23 0.57 7.50
C SER A 65 12.02 1.82 7.08
N GLY A 66 12.03 2.13 5.78
CA GLY A 66 12.66 3.32 5.23
C GLY A 66 12.05 4.62 5.75
N LEU A 67 10.71 4.69 5.85
CA LEU A 67 9.98 5.80 6.46
C LEU A 67 10.31 5.91 7.95
N LEU A 68 10.40 4.78 8.66
CA LEU A 68 10.78 4.78 10.06
C LEU A 68 12.21 5.31 10.26
N ARG A 69 13.11 5.05 9.31
CA ARG A 69 14.48 5.57 9.33
C ARG A 69 14.62 6.97 8.70
N MET A 70 13.52 7.66 8.41
CA MET A 70 13.49 8.97 7.74
C MET A 70 14.29 9.03 6.43
N ARG A 71 14.35 7.93 5.67
CA ARG A 71 15.12 7.88 4.43
C ARG A 71 14.37 8.62 3.30
N ALA A 72 15.09 9.49 2.58
CA ALA A 72 14.52 10.31 1.50
C ALA A 72 13.87 9.47 0.38
N TRP A 73 14.46 8.33 0.01
CA TRP A 73 13.90 7.46 -1.02
C TRP A 73 12.57 6.83 -0.60
N ALA A 74 12.39 6.53 0.69
CA ALA A 74 11.15 5.94 1.20
C ALA A 74 10.01 6.97 1.20
N TRP A 75 10.32 8.24 1.44
CA TRP A 75 9.37 9.34 1.25
C TRP A 75 8.95 9.49 -0.22
N GLY A 76 9.90 9.43 -1.15
CA GLY A 76 9.59 9.45 -2.59
C GLY A 76 8.70 8.28 -3.02
N LEU A 77 9.00 7.06 -2.55
CA LEU A 77 8.15 5.89 -2.79
C LEU A 77 6.76 6.05 -2.20
N ALA A 78 6.62 6.62 -1.00
CA ALA A 78 5.32 6.87 -0.39
C ALA A 78 4.47 7.86 -1.21
N ILE A 79 5.08 8.93 -1.72
CA ILE A 79 4.39 9.87 -2.62
C ILE A 79 3.93 9.16 -3.89
N LEU A 80 4.83 8.42 -4.55
CA LEU A 80 4.48 7.67 -5.76
C LEU A 80 3.34 6.69 -5.50
N ALA A 81 3.41 5.92 -4.41
CA ALA A 81 2.37 4.96 -4.05
C ALA A 81 1.01 5.64 -3.79
N THR A 82 0.99 6.76 -3.06
CA THR A 82 -0.25 7.51 -2.83
C THR A 82 -0.83 8.10 -4.12
N LEU A 83 0.00 8.64 -5.01
CA LEU A 83 -0.43 9.15 -6.31
C LEU A 83 -1.00 8.03 -7.20
N VAL A 84 -0.28 6.91 -7.34
CA VAL A 84 -0.75 5.75 -8.11
C VAL A 84 -2.08 5.25 -7.56
N THR A 85 -2.24 5.18 -6.24
CA THR A 85 -3.48 4.76 -5.61
C THR A 85 -4.63 5.73 -5.91
N LEU A 86 -4.40 7.05 -5.80
CA LEU A 86 -5.41 8.06 -6.11
C LEU A 86 -5.84 8.00 -7.58
N VAL A 87 -4.86 7.90 -8.50
CA VAL A 87 -5.15 7.79 -9.93
C VAL A 87 -5.91 6.50 -10.22
N TYR A 88 -5.47 5.37 -9.68
CA TYR A 88 -6.11 4.08 -9.89
C TYR A 88 -7.56 4.07 -9.37
N VAL A 89 -7.77 4.43 -8.10
CA VAL A 89 -9.11 4.42 -7.49
C VAL A 89 -10.00 5.48 -8.13
N GLY A 90 -9.47 6.68 -8.39
CA GLY A 90 -10.20 7.77 -9.03
C GLY A 90 -10.63 7.43 -10.45
N TYR A 91 -9.73 6.86 -11.25
CA TYR A 91 -10.03 6.44 -12.61
C TYR A 91 -11.02 5.26 -12.65
N THR A 92 -10.85 4.27 -11.79
CA THR A 92 -11.78 3.14 -11.68
C THR A 92 -13.18 3.63 -11.25
N GLY A 93 -13.23 4.57 -10.31
CA GLY A 93 -14.48 5.23 -9.90
C GLY A 93 -15.13 6.02 -11.02
N TYR A 94 -14.34 6.77 -11.81
CA TYR A 94 -14.83 7.50 -12.99
C TYR A 94 -15.41 6.57 -14.06
N GLN A 95 -14.73 5.46 -14.37
CA GLN A 95 -15.24 4.46 -15.31
C GLN A 95 -16.58 3.88 -14.86
N ARG A 96 -16.69 3.49 -13.58
CA ARG A 96 -17.94 2.96 -13.00
C ARG A 96 -19.06 4.00 -13.01
N SER A 97 -18.76 5.24 -12.63
CA SER A 97 -19.73 6.33 -12.69
C SER A 97 -20.24 6.59 -14.11
N THR A 98 -19.37 6.48 -15.11
CA THR A 98 -19.75 6.62 -16.53
C THR A 98 -20.61 5.45 -17.00
N ALA A 99 -20.46 4.26 -16.39
CA ALA A 99 -21.33 3.11 -16.58
C ALA A 99 -22.65 3.17 -15.76
N GLY A 100 -22.90 4.27 -15.03
CA GLY A 100 -24.09 4.46 -14.21
C GLY A 100 -24.03 3.82 -12.82
N GLU A 101 -22.90 3.25 -12.43
CA GLU A 101 -22.69 2.70 -11.08
C GLU A 101 -22.28 3.79 -10.08
N GLN A 102 -22.84 3.71 -8.87
CA GLN A 102 -22.45 4.62 -7.80
C GLN A 102 -21.07 4.27 -7.23
N LEU A 103 -20.33 5.31 -6.84
CA LEU A 103 -19.07 5.15 -6.11
C LEU A 103 -19.31 4.45 -4.77
N SER A 104 -18.63 3.32 -4.59
CA SER A 104 -18.71 2.57 -3.33
C SER A 104 -18.13 3.39 -2.16
N LEU A 105 -18.75 3.30 -0.98
CA LEU A 105 -18.26 3.94 0.25
C LEU A 105 -16.77 3.61 0.55
N PRO A 106 -16.29 2.36 0.37
CA PRO A 106 -14.87 2.05 0.50
C PRO A 106 -13.97 2.86 -0.44
N ALA A 107 -14.38 3.08 -1.69
CA ALA A 107 -13.62 3.89 -2.64
C ALA A 107 -13.54 5.36 -2.20
N ILE A 108 -14.66 5.92 -1.73
CA ILE A 108 -14.72 7.30 -1.22
C ILE A 108 -13.79 7.47 -0.02
N LEU A 109 -13.87 6.56 0.96
CA LEU A 109 -12.99 6.59 2.13
C LEU A 109 -11.52 6.44 1.74
N THR A 110 -11.22 5.56 0.79
CA THR A 110 -9.85 5.36 0.29
C THR A 110 -9.31 6.64 -0.34
N LEU A 111 -10.08 7.30 -1.20
CA LEU A 111 -9.68 8.58 -1.81
C LEU A 111 -9.44 9.67 -0.77
N ALA A 112 -10.34 9.81 0.21
CA ALA A 112 -10.21 10.80 1.27
C ALA A 112 -8.96 10.56 2.14
N ILE A 113 -8.78 9.33 2.63
CA ILE A 113 -7.65 8.97 3.49
C ILE A 113 -6.33 9.13 2.74
N VAL A 114 -6.23 8.59 1.52
CA VAL A 114 -4.99 8.68 0.73
C VAL A 114 -4.70 10.13 0.35
N GLY A 115 -5.73 10.95 0.07
CA GLY A 115 -5.58 12.38 -0.16
C GLY A 115 -4.98 13.10 1.05
N VAL A 116 -5.49 12.84 2.26
CA VAL A 116 -4.94 13.39 3.50
C VAL A 116 -3.49 12.94 3.71
N ILE A 117 -3.17 11.67 3.46
CA ILE A 117 -1.80 11.14 3.56
C ILE A 117 -0.87 11.87 2.59
N LEU A 118 -1.29 12.09 1.34
CA LEU A 118 -0.48 12.80 0.35
C LEU A 118 -0.19 14.23 0.81
N VAL A 119 -1.19 14.98 1.26
CA VAL A 119 -1.01 16.34 1.80
C VAL A 119 -0.07 16.34 3.00
N TYR A 120 -0.20 15.35 3.89
CA TYR A 120 0.71 15.19 5.01
C TYR A 120 2.16 14.94 4.54
N LEU A 121 2.38 14.01 3.60
CA LEU A 121 3.71 13.72 3.05
C LEU A 121 4.35 14.96 2.40
N LEU A 122 3.56 15.79 1.73
CA LEU A 122 4.03 17.05 1.13
C LEU A 122 4.40 18.08 2.22
N SER A 123 3.59 18.22 3.27
CA SER A 123 3.87 19.15 4.37
C SER A 123 5.15 18.81 5.14
N VAL A 124 5.47 17.52 5.30
CA VAL A 124 6.67 17.05 6.01
C VAL A 124 7.89 16.84 5.07
N SER A 125 7.79 17.24 3.81
CA SER A 125 8.85 17.10 2.79
C SER A 125 10.22 17.65 3.24
N ARG A 126 10.25 18.75 4.00
CA ARG A 126 11.49 19.35 4.51
C ARG A 126 12.24 18.47 5.51
N ALA A 127 11.53 17.60 6.25
CA ALA A 127 12.16 16.73 7.23
C ALA A 127 12.97 15.59 6.58
N PHE A 128 12.55 15.13 5.40
CA PHE A 128 13.21 14.05 4.66
C PHE A 128 14.34 14.52 3.73
N ARG A 129 14.46 15.83 3.46
CA ARG A 129 15.53 16.41 2.62
C ARG A 129 16.84 16.66 3.38
N ARG A 130 16.86 16.50 4.71
CA ARG A 130 18.10 16.64 5.48
C ARG A 130 18.96 15.40 5.27
N PRO A 131 20.21 15.53 4.80
CA PRO A 131 21.11 14.40 4.62
C PRO A 131 21.24 13.62 5.93
N ALA A 132 21.15 12.29 5.84
CA ALA A 132 21.59 11.42 6.93
C ALA A 132 23.12 11.50 7.01
N GLY A 133 23.64 12.56 7.63
CA GLY A 133 25.07 12.78 7.78
C GLY A 133 25.42 14.26 7.97
N MET A 134 25.56 14.67 9.22
CA MET A 134 26.78 15.33 9.68
C MET A 134 27.44 14.37 10.65
#